data_AF-A0AAD7A060-F1
#
_entry.id   AF-A0AAD7A060-F1
#
_cell.length_a   1.000
_cell.length_b   1.000
_cell.length_c   1.000
_cell.angle_alpha   90.00
_cell.angle_beta   90.00
_cell.angle_gamma   90.00
#
_symmetry.space_group_name_H-M   'P 1'
#
loop_
_entity.id
_entity.type
_entity.pdbx_description
1 polymer ?
#
loop_
_entity_poly.entity_id
_entity_poly.type
_entity_poly.pdbx_seq_one_letter_code
_entity_poly.pdbx_strand_id
1 'polypeptide(L)' 'MQVDSPHNLMDFVYPGISNDPPPPPEYFLNRMILAPRNADVSEINEDVLGRMAGERRTYFSADKMV' A
#
# COMPACT_ATOMS: atom_id res chain seq x y z
N MET A 1 10.06 -18.23 4.21
CA MET A 1 10.49 -17.09 3.37
C MET A 1 10.82 -15.95 4.31
N GLN A 2 12.09 -15.58 4.40
CA GLN A 2 12.54 -14.42 5.16
C GLN A 2 12.82 -13.32 4.14
N VAL A 3 12.39 -12.11 4.44
CA VAL A 3 12.61 -10.94 3.58
C VAL A 3 13.35 -9.92 4.42
N ASP A 4 14.47 -9.44 3.91
CA ASP A 4 15.47 -8.72 4.71
C ASP A 4 15.09 -7.24 4.96
N SER A 5 14.08 -6.73 4.25
CA SER A 5 13.57 -5.37 4.43
C SER A 5 12.07 -5.24 4.04
N PRO A 6 11.36 -4.23 4.58
CA PRO A 6 9.99 -3.92 4.17
C PRO A 6 9.85 -3.62 2.67
N HIS A 7 10.81 -2.92 2.08
CA HIS A 7 10.78 -2.62 0.63
C HIS A 7 10.89 -3.87 -0.23
N ASN A 8 11.76 -4.82 0.13
CA ASN A 8 11.86 -6.10 -0.58
C ASN A 8 10.55 -6.90 -0.46
N LEU A 9 9.86 -6.79 0.68
CA LEU A 9 8.56 -7.43 0.87
C LEU A 9 7.48 -6.77 0.00
N MET A 10 7.48 -5.44 -0.11
CA MET A 10 6.57 -4.71 -1.01
C MET A 10 6.79 -5.10 -2.47
N ASP A 11 8.04 -5.19 -2.92
CA ASP A 11 8.36 -5.58 -4.31
C ASP A 11 7.93 -7.02 -4.61
N PHE A 12 8.07 -7.92 -3.63
CA PHE A 12 7.62 -9.30 -3.75
C PHE A 12 6.10 -9.43 -3.77
N VAL A 13 5.41 -8.72 -2.88
CA VAL A 13 3.95 -8.81 -2.75
C VAL A 13 3.26 -8.04 -3.87
N TYR A 14 3.79 -6.91 -4.31
CA TYR A 14 3.20 -6.05 -5.34
C TYR A 14 4.15 -5.81 -6.53
N PRO A 15 4.51 -6.87 -7.29
CA PRO A 15 5.36 -6.73 -8.47
C PRO A 15 4.64 -5.91 -9.56
N GLY A 16 5.22 -4.78 -9.97
CA GLY A 16 4.66 -3.91 -11.01
C GLY A 16 3.60 -2.92 -10.54
N ILE A 17 3.51 -2.63 -9.24
CA ILE A 17 2.58 -1.62 -8.70
C ILE A 17 2.75 -0.22 -9.31
N SER A 18 3.96 0.09 -9.78
CA SER A 18 4.31 1.36 -10.42
C SER A 18 4.16 1.36 -11.94
N ASN A 19 3.56 0.31 -12.51
CA ASN A 19 3.33 0.25 -13.96
C ASN A 19 2.37 1.36 -14.40
N ASP A 20 2.61 1.86 -15.61
CA ASP A 20 1.71 2.77 -16.32
C ASP A 20 1.35 2.12 -17.68
N PRO A 21 0.09 1.70 -17.91
CA PRO A 21 -1.09 1.90 -17.06
C PRO A 21 -1.05 1.09 -15.74
N PRO A 22 -1.72 1.58 -14.68
CA PRO A 22 -1.77 0.89 -13.39
C PRO A 22 -2.40 -0.50 -13.52
N PRO A 23 -2.02 -1.45 -12.63
CA PRO A 23 -2.64 -2.76 -12.61
C PRO A 23 -4.15 -2.67 -12.33
N PRO A 24 -4.95 -3.61 -12.85
CA PRO A 24 -6.39 -3.59 -12.65
C PRO A 24 -6.73 -3.83 -11.16
N PRO A 25 -7.89 -3.39 -10.65
CA PRO A 25 -8.24 -3.49 -9.23
C PRO A 25 -8.13 -4.92 -8.65
N GLU A 26 -8.41 -5.94 -9.46
CA GLU A 26 -8.33 -7.36 -9.07
C GLU A 26 -6.93 -7.79 -8.66
N TYR A 27 -5.90 -7.08 -9.14
CA TYR A 27 -4.50 -7.29 -8.78
C TYR A 27 -4.28 -7.28 -7.26
N PHE A 28 -4.99 -6.41 -6.53
CA PHE A 28 -4.81 -6.22 -5.09
C PHE A 28 -5.60 -7.20 -4.23
N LEU A 29 -6.63 -7.88 -4.77
CA LEU A 29 -7.59 -8.67 -3.98
C LEU A 29 -6.96 -9.82 -3.20
N ASN A 30 -5.90 -10.44 -3.74
CA ASN A 30 -5.25 -11.62 -3.16
C ASN A 30 -3.84 -11.33 -2.61
N ARG A 31 -3.56 -10.07 -2.25
CA ARG A 31 -2.23 -9.61 -1.82
C ARG A 31 -2.35 -8.77 -0.55
N MET A 32 -1.65 -9.17 0.50
CA MET A 32 -1.69 -8.48 1.79
C MET A 32 -0.36 -8.57 2.51
N ILE A 33 0.06 -7.45 3.09
CA ILE A 33 1.17 -7.39 4.04
C ILE A 33 0.57 -7.20 5.44
N LEU A 34 0.94 -8.07 6.37
CA LEU A 34 0.50 -8.00 7.76
C LEU A 34 1.65 -7.50 8.64
N ALA A 35 1.35 -6.57 9.55
CA ALA A 35 2.29 -6.09 10.55
C ALA A 35 1.63 -6.08 11.94
N PRO A 36 2.41 -6.27 13.02
CA PRO A 36 1.87 -6.44 14.37
C PRO A 36 1.38 -5.14 15.01
N ARG A 37 1.83 -3.97 14.54
CA ARG A 37 1.44 -2.65 15.08
C ARG A 37 0.81 -1.78 14.01
N ASN A 38 -0.21 -1.02 14.38
CA ASN A 38 -0.87 -0.07 13.47
C ASN A 38 0.07 1.01 12.92
N ALA A 39 1.10 1.41 13.68
CA ALA A 39 2.11 2.34 13.20
C ALA A 39 2.87 1.76 11.98
N ASP A 40 3.29 0.49 12.07
CA ASP A 40 3.97 -0.20 10.97
C ASP A 40 3.03 -0.41 9.77
N VAL A 41 1.75 -0.74 10.02
CA VAL A 41 0.71 -0.82 8.98
C VAL A 41 0.55 0.52 8.27
N SER A 42 0.50 1.63 9.01
CA SER A 42 0.36 2.97 8.46
C SER A 42 1.55 3.34 7.57
N GLU A 43 2.77 3.08 8.03
CA GLU A 43 4.00 3.35 7.28
C GLU A 43 4.05 2.53 5.97
N ILE A 44 3.75 1.22 6.05
CA ILE A 44 3.70 0.34 4.88
C ILE A 44 2.65 0.80 3.87
N ASN A 45 1.45 1.17 4.34
CA ASN A 45 0.38 1.62 3.46
C ASN A 45 0.74 2.93 2.74
N GLU A 46 1.38 3.87 3.42
CA GLU A 46 1.85 5.12 2.81
C GLU A 46 2.92 4.89 1.75
N ASP A 47 3.89 4.01 2.03
CA ASP A 47 4.94 3.63 1.09
C ASP A 47 4.38 2.91 -0.15
N VAL A 48 3.44 1.97 0.04
CA VAL A 48 2.79 1.25 -1.06
C VAL A 48 1.95 2.22 -1.90
N LEU A 49 1.16 3.09 -1.26
CA LEU A 49 0.35 4.10 -1.95
C LEU A 49 1.23 5.07 -2.77
N GLY A 50 2.39 5.45 -2.25
CA GLY A 50 3.34 6.32 -2.95
C GLY A 50 3.96 5.70 -4.21
N ARG A 51 3.89 4.37 -4.36
CA ARG A 51 4.40 3.66 -5.55
C ARG A 51 3.35 3.44 -6.62
N MET A 52 2.06 3.64 -6.32
CA MET A 52 0.98 3.47 -7.29
C MET A 52 1.03 4.58 -8.35
N ALA A 53 0.85 4.23 -9.61
CA ALA A 53 0.71 5.22 -10.68
C ALA A 53 -0.62 5.99 -10.54
N GLY A 54 -0.59 7.29 -10.84
CA GLY A 54 -1.78 8.16 -10.83
C GLY A 54 -1.67 9.35 -9.87
N GLU A 55 -2.81 10.01 -9.64
CA GLU A 55 -2.91 11.19 -8.77
C GLU A 55 -3.28 10.80 -7.33
N ARG A 56 -2.49 11.27 -6.36
CA ARG A 56 -2.81 11.10 -4.93
C ARG A 56 -3.99 11.98 -4.54
N ARG A 57 -4.97 11.40 -3.83
CA ARG A 57 -6.13 12.11 -3.29
C ARG A 57 -6.28 11.85 -1.81
N THR A 58 -6.57 12.90 -1.04
CA THR A 58 -6.83 12.83 0.39
C THR A 58 -8.29 13.15 0.66
N TYR A 59 -8.97 12.27 1.37
CA TYR A 59 -10.37 12.44 1.78
C TYR A 59 -10.40 12.66 3.29
N PHE A 60 -10.88 13.83 3.71
CA PHE A 60 -10.97 14.18 5.13
C PHE A 60 -12.19 13.51 5.77
N SER A 61 -12.03 13.07 7.02
CA SER A 61 -13.15 12.51 7.79
C SER A 61 -14.27 13.55 7.95
N ALA A 62 -15.52 13.09 7.92
CA ALA A 62 -16.71 13.92 8.16
C ALA A 62 -17.10 13.95 9.65
N ASP A 63 -16.13 13.79 10.55
CA ASP A 63 -16.37 13.81 11.99
C ASP A 63 -16.72 15.22 12.46
N LYS A 64 -17.86 15.36 13.13
CA LYS A 64 -18.23 16.55 13.90
C LYS A 64 -17.92 16.29 15.37
N MET A 65 -17.14 17.17 16.00
CA MET A 65 -17.12 17.25 17.46
C MET A 65 -18.46 17.86 17.88
N VAL A 66 -19.33 17.04 18.46
CA VAL A 66 -20.60 17.47 19.07
C VAL A 66 -20.35 17.78 20.54
#